data_AF-A0A2M6W505-F1
#
_entry.id   AF-A0A2M6W505-F1
#
_cell.length_a   1.000
_cell.length_b   1.000
_cell.length_c   1.000
_cell.angle_alpha   90.00
_cell.angle_beta   90.00
_cell.angle_gamma   90.00
#
_symmetry.space_group_name_H-M   'P 1'
#
loop_
_entity.id
_entity.type
_entity.pdbx_description
1 polymer ?
#
loop_
_entity_poly.entity_id
_entity_poly.type
_entity_poly.pdbx_seq_one_letter_code
_entity_poly.pdbx_strand_id
1 'polypeptide(L)'
;MTKDLNKVIADNKDHSNANCKKRSMIEISQMWSAPLPPPNLFKQYEEVLPGLGDRITTMAEKNQKHRISMERLMLWGETSLNVLGLLLSFLIVVLGMLLGVYLIIKDKSIEGFLSILTPLGIMGGAFILQKRRERKQ
;
A
#
# COMPACT_ATOMS: atom_id res chain seq x y z
N MET A 1 31.57 -19.18 67.51
CA MET A 1 31.33 -19.52 66.09
C MET A 1 29.98 -19.01 65.54
N THR A 2 29.16 -18.30 66.33
CA THR A 2 27.84 -17.77 65.89
C THR A 2 27.79 -16.24 65.74
N LYS A 3 28.85 -15.50 66.11
CA LYS A 3 28.88 -14.03 65.97
C LYS A 3 29.19 -13.55 64.54
N ASP A 4 29.91 -14.34 63.76
CA ASP A 4 30.32 -13.94 62.40
C ASP A 4 29.20 -14.10 61.36
N LEU A 5 28.30 -15.10 61.53
CA LEU A 5 27.14 -15.27 60.65
C LEU A 5 26.15 -14.09 60.76
N ASN A 6 25.90 -13.59 61.96
CA ASN A 6 24.96 -12.47 62.15
C ASN A 6 25.51 -11.14 61.63
N LYS A 7 26.85 -10.98 61.56
CA LYS A 7 27.48 -9.79 60.99
C LYS A 7 27.33 -9.76 59.46
N VAL A 8 27.41 -10.91 58.80
CA VAL A 8 27.20 -11.04 57.34
C VAL A 8 25.74 -10.84 56.95
N ILE A 9 24.78 -11.29 57.79
CA ILE A 9 23.34 -11.08 57.55
C ILE A 9 22.94 -9.61 57.78
N ALA A 10 23.58 -8.92 58.72
CA ALA A 10 23.34 -7.50 58.96
C ALA A 10 23.85 -6.63 57.80
N ASP A 11 25.05 -6.92 57.28
CA ASP A 11 25.68 -6.19 56.17
C ASP A 11 24.90 -6.33 54.84
N ASN A 12 24.26 -7.48 54.61
CA ASN A 12 23.47 -7.73 53.40
C ASN A 12 22.08 -7.04 53.41
N LYS A 13 21.61 -6.52 54.55
CA LYS A 13 20.33 -5.77 54.58
C LYS A 13 20.46 -4.32 54.16
N ASP A 14 21.66 -3.75 54.21
CA ASP A 14 21.86 -2.31 53.96
C ASP A 14 22.02 -1.97 52.47
N HIS A 15 22.41 -2.94 51.63
CA HIS A 15 22.49 -2.75 50.17
C HIS A 15 21.15 -2.94 49.44
N SER A 16 20.07 -3.36 50.12
CA SER A 16 18.75 -3.55 49.49
C SER A 16 17.93 -2.25 49.36
N ASN A 17 18.36 -1.13 49.95
CA ASN A 17 17.62 0.15 49.92
C ASN A 17 18.40 1.29 49.26
N ALA A 18 19.18 0.99 48.22
CA ALA A 18 19.63 2.02 47.29
C ALA A 18 18.46 2.37 46.36
N ASN A 19 17.67 3.34 46.80
CA ASN A 19 16.62 4.02 46.07
C ASN A 19 17.15 4.51 44.70
N CYS A 20 16.97 3.69 43.66
CA CYS A 20 17.22 4.07 42.28
C CYS A 20 16.15 5.08 41.89
N LYS A 21 16.42 6.35 42.18
CA LYS A 21 15.65 7.50 41.71
C LYS A 21 15.81 7.57 40.19
N LYS A 22 15.03 6.76 39.47
CA LYS A 22 14.85 6.84 38.03
C LYS A 22 14.32 8.25 37.72
N ARG A 23 15.20 9.12 37.24
CA ARG A 23 14.79 10.32 36.51
C ARG A 23 14.22 9.82 35.19
N SER A 24 12.91 9.62 35.13
CA SER A 24 12.24 9.45 33.85
C SER A 24 12.44 10.73 33.05
N MET A 25 13.23 10.63 31.99
CA MET A 25 13.31 11.64 30.96
C MET A 25 11.94 11.66 30.29
N ILE A 26 11.18 12.75 30.48
CA ILE A 26 9.90 12.92 29.80
C ILE A 26 10.24 13.34 28.38
N GLU A 27 10.25 12.38 27.45
CA GLU A 27 10.33 12.65 26.03
C GLU A 27 8.93 13.09 25.55
N ILE A 28 8.71 14.40 25.46
CA ILE A 28 7.47 14.95 24.89
C ILE A 28 7.59 14.86 23.37
N SER A 29 7.24 13.70 22.81
CA SER A 29 7.10 13.53 21.36
C SER A 29 5.75 14.09 20.92
N GLN A 30 5.76 15.24 20.25
CA GLN A 30 4.58 15.80 19.60
C GLN A 30 4.58 15.38 18.13
N MET A 31 3.82 14.32 17.80
CA MET A 31 3.57 13.95 16.41
C MET A 31 2.43 14.81 15.87
N TRP A 32 2.78 15.83 15.08
CA TRP A 32 1.81 16.66 14.37
C TRP A 32 1.80 16.27 12.89
N SER A 33 0.74 15.60 12.45
CA SER A 33 0.52 15.23 11.05
C SER A 33 -0.54 16.13 10.43
N ALA A 34 -0.14 17.36 10.12
CA ALA A 34 -0.94 18.24 9.28
C ALA A 34 -0.03 18.96 8.28
N PRO A 35 -0.54 19.32 7.08
CA PRO A 35 0.24 20.04 6.08
C PRO A 35 0.74 21.42 6.56
N LEU A 36 0.18 21.93 7.66
CA LEU A 36 0.55 23.18 8.30
C LEU A 36 0.89 22.93 9.78
N PRO A 37 1.91 23.63 10.33
CA PRO A 37 2.24 23.54 11.75
C PRO A 37 1.09 24.04 12.64
N PRO A 38 1.02 23.60 13.91
CA PRO A 38 -0.05 24.00 14.81
C PRO A 38 -0.06 25.54 14.99
N PRO A 39 -1.23 26.17 15.22
CA PRO A 39 -1.37 27.63 15.20
C PRO A 39 -0.45 28.38 16.17
N ASN A 40 -0.15 27.76 17.32
CA ASN A 40 0.76 28.31 18.33
C ASN A 40 2.22 28.34 17.85
N LEU A 41 2.65 27.34 17.06
CA LEU A 41 3.98 27.35 16.41
C LEU A 41 4.00 28.28 15.20
N PHE A 42 2.88 28.41 14.49
CA PHE A 42 2.78 29.25 13.30
C PHE A 42 3.13 30.72 13.60
N LYS A 43 2.67 31.24 14.74
CA LYS A 43 3.06 32.58 15.22
C LYS A 43 4.55 32.69 15.57
N GLN A 44 5.11 31.68 16.22
CA GLN A 44 6.54 31.65 16.57
C GLN A 44 7.43 31.64 15.33
N TYR A 45 7.02 30.96 14.26
CA TYR A 45 7.74 30.99 12.99
C TYR A 45 7.79 32.39 12.35
N GLU A 46 6.67 33.12 12.42
CA GLU A 46 6.58 34.49 11.91
C GLU A 46 7.40 35.47 12.76
N GLU A 47 7.48 35.24 14.08
CA GLU A 47 8.32 36.02 15.01
C GLU A 47 9.82 35.79 14.78
N VAL A 48 10.22 34.57 14.37
CA VAL A 48 11.63 34.25 14.05
C VAL A 48 12.07 34.85 12.72
N LEU A 49 11.21 34.75 11.70
CA LEU A 49 11.45 35.34 10.39
C LEU A 49 10.13 35.82 9.78
N PRO A 50 9.93 37.15 9.63
CA PRO A 50 8.72 37.67 9.01
C PRO A 50 8.61 37.19 7.56
N GLY A 51 7.44 36.71 7.17
CA GLY A 51 7.15 36.10 5.86
C GLY A 51 7.37 34.58 5.80
N LEU A 52 7.86 33.95 6.87
CA LEU A 52 8.03 32.49 6.91
C LEU A 52 6.70 31.75 6.86
N GLY A 53 5.65 32.27 7.52
CA GLY A 53 4.31 31.66 7.50
C GLY A 53 3.72 31.60 6.09
N ASP A 54 3.88 32.66 5.30
CA ASP A 54 3.40 32.70 3.92
C ASP A 54 4.17 31.71 3.02
N ARG A 55 5.48 31.60 3.22
CA ARG A 55 6.32 30.65 2.48
C ARG A 55 5.99 29.18 2.79
N ILE A 56 5.69 28.86 4.05
CA ILE A 56 5.26 27.51 4.47
C ILE A 56 3.88 27.20 3.87
N THR A 57 2.95 28.16 3.93
CA THR A 57 1.59 28.00 3.35
C THR A 57 1.66 27.78 1.85
N THR A 58 2.44 28.59 1.15
CA THR A 58 2.67 28.46 -0.30
C THR A 58 3.29 27.10 -0.65
N MET A 59 4.24 26.61 0.16
CA MET A 59 4.83 25.28 -0.03
C MET A 59 3.80 24.17 0.17
N ALA A 60 2.96 24.27 1.22
CA ALA A 60 1.90 23.32 1.50
C ALA A 60 0.85 23.28 0.37
N GLU A 61 0.43 24.44 -0.15
CA GLU A 61 -0.47 24.54 -1.29
C GLU A 61 0.11 23.90 -2.55
N LYS A 62 1.39 24.16 -2.83
CA LYS A 62 2.07 23.56 -4.00
C LYS A 62 2.12 22.04 -3.90
N ASN A 63 2.37 21.50 -2.70
CA ASN A 63 2.34 20.06 -2.45
C ASN A 63 0.94 19.47 -2.61
N GLN A 64 -0.12 20.18 -2.17
CA GLN A 64 -1.50 19.78 -2.44
C GLN A 64 -1.83 19.79 -3.93
N LYS A 65 -1.51 20.87 -4.64
CA LYS A 65 -1.74 20.99 -6.08
C LYS A 65 -1.02 19.89 -6.85
N HIS A 66 0.22 19.57 -6.49
CA HIS A 66 0.97 18.46 -7.08
C HIS A 66 0.27 17.12 -6.84
N ARG A 67 -0.15 16.82 -5.61
CA ARG A 67 -0.88 15.57 -5.30
C ARG A 67 -2.18 15.44 -6.08
N ILE A 68 -2.97 16.51 -6.13
CA ILE A 68 -4.22 16.55 -6.92
C ILE A 68 -3.93 16.33 -8.40
N SER A 69 -2.84 16.90 -8.93
CA SER A 69 -2.45 16.69 -10.33
C SER A 69 -2.06 15.24 -10.62
N MET A 70 -1.35 14.57 -9.70
CA MET A 70 -0.99 13.16 -9.82
C MET A 70 -2.21 12.25 -9.73
N GLU A 71 -3.11 12.53 -8.79
CA GLU A 71 -4.38 11.81 -8.63
C GLU A 71 -5.24 11.91 -9.90
N ARG A 72 -5.35 13.11 -10.49
CA ARG A 72 -6.03 13.30 -11.78
C ARG A 72 -5.35 12.48 -12.89
N LEU A 73 -4.04 12.54 -13.03
CA LEU A 73 -3.33 11.77 -14.07
C LEU A 73 -3.54 10.26 -13.91
N MET A 74 -3.52 9.75 -12.68
CA MET A 74 -3.79 8.33 -12.40
C MET A 74 -5.22 7.95 -12.79
N LEU A 75 -6.22 8.73 -12.37
CA LEU A 75 -7.64 8.47 -12.70
C LEU A 75 -7.88 8.45 -14.23
N TRP A 76 -7.24 9.37 -14.95
CA TRP A 76 -7.34 9.44 -16.41
C TRP A 76 -6.61 8.29 -17.10
N GLY A 77 -5.44 7.89 -16.58
CA GLY A 77 -4.68 6.74 -17.08
C GLY A 77 -5.43 5.42 -16.89
N GLU A 78 -5.99 5.19 -15.70
CA GLU A 78 -6.75 3.98 -15.38
C GLU A 78 -8.01 3.85 -16.25
N THR A 79 -8.75 4.94 -16.44
CA THR A 79 -9.97 4.91 -17.26
C THR A 79 -9.65 4.64 -18.73
N SER A 80 -8.60 5.26 -19.26
CA SER A 80 -8.22 5.12 -20.67
C SER A 80 -7.74 3.70 -20.99
N LEU A 81 -6.97 3.08 -20.09
CA LEU A 81 -6.51 1.69 -20.24
C LEU A 81 -7.67 0.70 -20.23
N ASN A 82 -8.65 0.89 -19.34
CA ASN A 82 -9.84 0.03 -19.27
C ASN A 82 -10.69 0.11 -20.54
N VAL A 83 -10.92 1.31 -21.06
CA VAL A 83 -11.69 1.50 -22.31
C VAL A 83 -10.93 0.90 -23.51
N LEU A 84 -9.61 1.06 -23.58
CA LEU A 84 -8.81 0.51 -24.68
C LEU A 84 -8.77 -1.03 -24.63
N GLY A 85 -8.65 -1.62 -23.43
CA GLY A 85 -8.75 -3.06 -23.25
C GLY A 85 -10.11 -3.63 -23.65
N LEU A 86 -11.20 -2.92 -23.31
CA LEU A 86 -12.55 -3.30 -23.72
C LEU A 86 -12.73 -3.22 -25.25
N LEU A 87 -12.20 -2.18 -25.90
CA LEU A 87 -12.25 -2.05 -27.36
C LEU A 87 -11.43 -3.13 -28.08
N LEU A 88 -10.21 -3.42 -27.61
CA LEU A 88 -9.37 -4.46 -28.21
C LEU A 88 -9.99 -5.85 -28.06
N SER A 89 -10.54 -6.16 -26.88
CA SER A 89 -11.22 -7.44 -26.66
C SER A 89 -12.51 -7.56 -27.49
N PHE A 90 -13.31 -6.50 -27.58
CA PHE A 90 -14.46 -6.45 -28.48
C PHE A 90 -14.05 -6.72 -29.93
N LEU A 91 -12.97 -6.09 -30.41
CA LEU A 91 -12.46 -6.28 -31.76
C LEU A 91 -12.01 -7.73 -32.01
N ILE A 92 -11.30 -8.34 -31.06
CA ILE A 92 -10.86 -9.75 -31.16
C ILE A 92 -12.07 -10.69 -31.24
N VAL A 93 -13.11 -10.46 -30.43
CA VAL A 93 -14.34 -11.28 -30.45
C VAL A 93 -15.06 -11.15 -31.79
N VAL A 94 -15.22 -9.93 -32.30
CA VAL A 94 -15.85 -9.68 -33.60
C VAL A 94 -15.05 -10.34 -34.73
N LEU A 95 -13.74 -10.19 -34.74
CA LEU A 95 -12.87 -10.83 -35.74
C LEU A 95 -12.93 -12.36 -35.65
N GLY A 96 -12.89 -12.92 -34.45
CA GLY A 96 -13.02 -14.36 -34.22
C GLY A 96 -14.38 -14.90 -34.70
N MET A 97 -15.46 -14.14 -34.47
CA MET A 97 -16.79 -14.49 -34.96
C MET A 97 -16.86 -14.46 -36.49
N LEU A 98 -16.32 -13.43 -37.14
CA LEU A 98 -16.27 -13.33 -38.60
C LEU A 98 -15.43 -14.45 -39.23
N LEU A 99 -14.26 -14.75 -38.66
CA LEU A 99 -13.42 -15.87 -39.09
C LEU A 99 -14.12 -17.21 -38.89
N GLY A 100 -14.85 -17.39 -37.79
CA GLY A 100 -15.65 -18.58 -37.53
C GLY A 100 -16.74 -18.79 -38.57
N VAL A 101 -17.51 -17.73 -38.89
CA VAL A 101 -18.54 -17.77 -39.95
C VAL A 101 -17.90 -18.08 -41.31
N TYR A 102 -16.77 -17.46 -41.63
CA TYR A 102 -16.02 -17.72 -42.87
C TYR A 102 -15.56 -19.19 -42.97
N LEU A 103 -15.14 -19.79 -41.86
CA LEU A 103 -14.71 -21.19 -41.81
C LEU A 103 -15.86 -22.18 -42.03
N ILE A 104 -17.06 -21.86 -41.51
CA ILE A 104 -18.28 -22.65 -41.72
C ILE A 104 -18.66 -22.68 -43.19
N ILE A 105 -18.56 -21.54 -43.90
CA ILE A 105 -18.83 -21.45 -45.34
C ILE A 105 -17.86 -22.31 -46.17
N LYS A 106 -16.66 -22.60 -45.64
CA LYS A 106 -15.63 -23.43 -46.28
C LYS A 106 -15.74 -24.94 -45.96
N ASP A 107 -16.83 -25.39 -45.35
CA ASP A 107 -17.20 -26.81 -45.16
C ASP A 107 -16.25 -27.67 -44.30
N LYS A 108 -15.31 -27.05 -43.54
CA LYS A 108 -14.48 -27.72 -42.51
C LYS A 108 -15.13 -27.70 -41.13
N SER A 109 -16.43 -27.97 -41.09
CA SER A 109 -17.35 -27.64 -39.99
C SER A 109 -17.08 -28.36 -38.66
N ILE A 110 -16.49 -29.55 -38.67
CA ILE A 110 -16.23 -30.32 -37.43
C ILE A 110 -14.76 -30.23 -37.01
N GLU A 111 -13.82 -30.38 -37.94
CA GLU A 111 -12.38 -30.34 -37.66
C GLU A 111 -11.93 -28.95 -37.18
N GLY A 112 -12.43 -27.89 -37.83
CA GLY A 112 -12.12 -26.51 -37.48
C GLY A 112 -12.60 -26.14 -36.08
N PHE A 113 -13.83 -26.52 -35.74
CA PHE A 113 -14.43 -26.24 -34.44
C PHE A 113 -13.69 -26.96 -33.31
N LEU A 114 -13.38 -28.25 -33.48
CA LEU A 114 -12.59 -29.03 -32.51
C LEU A 114 -11.19 -28.44 -32.29
N SER A 115 -10.52 -27.99 -33.36
CA SER A 115 -9.17 -27.40 -33.24
C SER A 115 -9.11 -26.15 -32.37
N ILE A 116 -10.18 -25.34 -32.33
CA ILE A 116 -10.25 -24.11 -31.53
C ILE A 116 -10.73 -24.42 -30.11
N LEU A 117 -11.70 -25.33 -29.96
CA LEU A 117 -12.30 -25.66 -28.66
C LEU A 117 -11.33 -26.43 -27.75
N THR A 118 -10.49 -27.29 -28.33
CA THR A 118 -9.56 -28.15 -27.58
C THR A 118 -8.54 -27.34 -26.74
N PRO A 119 -7.76 -26.39 -27.30
CA PRO A 119 -6.79 -25.61 -26.52
C PRO A 119 -7.48 -24.68 -25.50
N LEU A 120 -8.64 -24.11 -25.83
CA LEU A 120 -9.42 -23.29 -24.89
C LEU A 120 -9.90 -24.12 -23.68
N GLY A 121 -10.37 -25.34 -23.92
CA GLY A 121 -10.76 -26.28 -22.88
C GLY A 121 -9.60 -26.69 -21.97
N ILE A 122 -8.42 -26.94 -22.53
CA ILE A 122 -7.20 -27.28 -21.76
C ILE A 122 -6.79 -26.11 -20.87
N MET A 123 -6.79 -24.88 -21.39
CA MET A 123 -6.42 -23.68 -20.64
C MET A 123 -7.41 -23.40 -19.49
N GLY A 124 -8.72 -23.46 -19.78
CA GLY A 124 -9.76 -23.29 -18.76
C GLY A 124 -9.75 -24.39 -17.70
N GLY A 125 -9.53 -25.63 -18.13
CA GLY A 125 -9.38 -26.79 -17.24
C GLY A 125 -8.16 -26.66 -16.31
N ALA A 126 -7.01 -26.24 -16.84
CA ALA A 126 -5.80 -26.00 -16.05
C ALA A 126 -6.03 -24.92 -14.98
N PHE A 127 -6.77 -23.86 -15.32
CA PHE A 127 -7.09 -22.79 -14.37
C PHE A 127 -7.98 -23.26 -13.22
N ILE A 128 -8.94 -24.14 -13.50
CA ILE A 128 -9.80 -24.75 -12.46
C ILE A 128 -8.99 -25.68 -11.54
N LEU A 129 -8.04 -26.44 -12.10
CA LEU A 129 -7.14 -27.29 -11.33
C LEU A 129 -6.16 -26.46 -10.47
N GLN A 130 -5.65 -25.34 -11.00
CA GLN A 130 -4.82 -24.37 -10.29
C GLN A 130 -5.55 -23.81 -9.06
N LYS A 131 -6.79 -23.32 -9.24
CA LYS A 131 -7.61 -22.76 -8.16
C LYS A 131 -7.94 -23.78 -7.05
N ARG A 132 -7.90 -25.09 -7.35
CA ARG A 132 -8.04 -26.15 -6.33
C ARG A 132 -6.75 -26.37 -5.52
N ARG A 133 -5.57 -26.01 -6.03
CA ARG A 133 -4.29 -26.12 -5.30
C ARG A 133 -4.10 -24.98 -4.29
N GLU A 134 -4.57 -23.78 -4.62
CA GLU A 134 -4.46 -22.60 -3.75
C GLU A 134 -5.29 -22.71 -2.46
N ARG A 135 -6.42 -23.42 -2.49
CA ARG A 135 -7.24 -23.66 -1.29
C ARG A 135 -6.72 -24.76 -0.35
N LYS A 136 -5.63 -25.44 -0.74
CA LYS A 136 -4.99 -26.49 0.07
C LYS A 136 -3.68 -26.03 0.74
N GLN A 137 -3.27 -24.78 0.52
CA GLN A 137 -2.23 -24.10 1.29
C GLN A 137 -2.91 -23.21 2.33
#